data_AF-A0A091US62-F1
#
_entry.id   AF-A0A091US62-F1
#
_cell.length_a   1.000
_cell.length_b   1.000
_cell.length_c   1.000
_cell.angle_alpha   90.00
_cell.angle_beta   90.00
_cell.angle_gamma   90.00
#
_symmetry.space_group_name_H-M   'P 1'
#
loop_
_entity.id
_entity.type
_entity.pdbx_description
1 polymer ?
#
loop_
_entity_poly.entity_id
_entity_poly.type
_entity_poly.pdbx_seq_one_letter_code
_entity_poly.pdbx_strand_id
1 'polypeptide(L)' 'GPGVAASLILGTFFISLVLILSVASFFYLKRANKLPNIFYRRNKASVLQPSETVSKFCP' A
#
# COMPACT_ATOMS: atom_id res chain seq x y z
N GLY A 1 24.87 22.30 -14.68
CA GLY A 1 25.18 23.02 -13.43
C GLY A 1 25.03 22.11 -12.22
N PRO A 2 25.56 22.47 -11.04
CA PRO A 2 25.55 21.65 -9.82
C PRO A 2 24.17 21.15 -9.39
N GLY A 3 23.09 21.89 -9.66
CA GLY A 3 21.72 21.44 -9.40
C GLY A 3 21.28 20.21 -10.21
N VAL A 4 21.83 20.02 -11.41
CA VAL A 4 21.55 18.84 -12.25
C VAL A 4 22.18 17.60 -11.63
N ALA A 5 23.42 17.72 -11.11
CA ALA A 5 24.10 16.61 -10.45
C ALA A 5 23.38 16.19 -9.15
N ALA A 6 22.92 17.16 -8.34
CA ALA A 6 22.16 16.87 -7.14
C ALA A 6 20.83 16.16 -7.45
N SER A 7 20.10 16.59 -8.49
CA SER A 7 18.87 15.94 -8.92
C SER A 7 19.10 14.53 -9.45
N LEU A 8 20.20 14.29 -10.18
CA LEU A 8 20.56 12.96 -10.66
C LEU A 8 20.93 12.01 -9.51
N ILE A 9 21.69 12.48 -8.53
CA ILE A 9 22.03 11.70 -7.32
C ILE A 9 20.75 11.37 -6.56
N LEU A 10 19.91 12.38 -6.30
CA LEU A 10 18.66 12.19 -5.57
C LEU A 10 17.71 11.24 -6.32
N GLY A 11 17.57 11.41 -7.63
CA GLY A 11 16.75 10.55 -8.49
C GLY A 11 17.26 9.11 -8.49
N THR A 12 18.56 8.91 -8.66
CA THR A 12 19.19 7.58 -8.62
C THR A 12 19.00 6.93 -7.24
N PHE A 13 19.12 7.70 -6.17
CA PHE A 13 18.90 7.22 -4.81
C PHE A 13 17.45 6.80 -4.60
N PHE A 14 16.48 7.61 -5.05
CA PHE A 14 15.06 7.28 -5.00
C PHE A 14 14.72 6.03 -5.81
N ILE A 15 15.22 5.93 -7.05
CA ILE A 15 14.97 4.75 -7.89
C ILE A 15 15.60 3.50 -7.27
N SER A 16 16.84 3.59 -6.78
CA SER A 16 17.52 2.47 -6.11
C SER A 16 16.77 2.04 -4.86
N LEU A 17 16.34 3.01 -4.03
CA LEU A 17 15.58 2.74 -2.82
C LEU A 17 14.24 2.06 -3.14
N VAL A 18 13.50 2.56 -4.12
CA VAL A 18 12.24 1.96 -4.58
C VAL A 18 12.47 0.56 -5.15
N LEU A 19 13.53 0.33 -5.91
CA LEU A 19 13.88 -0.99 -6.43
C LEU A 19 14.18 -1.98 -5.30
N ILE A 20 15.02 -1.60 -4.34
CA ILE A 20 15.35 -2.43 -3.18
C ILE A 20 14.10 -2.73 -2.35
N LEU A 21 13.29 -1.70 -2.06
CA LEU A 21 12.04 -1.85 -1.33
C LEU A 21 11.04 -2.73 -2.10
N SER A 22 10.95 -2.59 -3.41
CA SER A 22 10.05 -3.40 -4.25
C SER A 22 10.45 -4.86 -4.24
N VAL A 23 11.75 -5.16 -4.40
CA VAL A 23 12.27 -6.52 -4.32
C VAL A 23 12.09 -7.09 -2.93
N ALA A 24 12.51 -6.37 -1.88
CA ALA A 24 12.35 -6.80 -0.49
C ALA A 24 10.87 -7.01 -0.13
N SER A 25 10.00 -6.08 -0.51
CA SER A 25 8.55 -6.20 -0.34
C SER A 25 7.99 -7.35 -1.14
N PHE A 26 8.43 -7.58 -2.37
CA PHE A 26 7.99 -8.71 -3.19
C PHE A 26 8.36 -10.03 -2.52
N PHE A 27 9.57 -10.20 -2.01
CA PHE A 27 9.95 -11.39 -1.24
C PHE A 27 9.16 -11.53 0.06
N TYR A 28 9.01 -10.43 0.80
CA TYR A 28 8.20 -10.37 2.01
C TYR A 28 6.75 -10.77 1.73
N LEU A 29 6.19 -10.24 0.65
CA LEU A 29 4.80 -10.37 0.28
C LEU A 29 4.47 -11.70 -0.40
N LYS A 30 5.38 -12.18 -1.27
CA LYS A 30 5.34 -13.51 -1.88
C LYS A 30 5.30 -14.59 -0.81
N ARG A 31 5.99 -14.40 0.33
CA ARG A 31 5.85 -15.27 1.50
C ARG A 31 4.58 -14.97 2.30
N ALA A 32 4.23 -13.70 2.46
CA ALA A 32 3.17 -13.31 3.38
C ALA A 32 1.76 -13.75 2.95
N ASN A 33 1.45 -13.97 1.65
CA ASN A 33 0.07 -14.23 1.16
C ASN A 33 -0.99 -13.28 1.78
N LYS A 34 -0.55 -12.14 2.33
CA LYS A 34 -1.30 -11.22 3.19
C LYS A 34 -1.54 -9.88 2.52
N LEU A 35 -1.11 -9.71 1.26
CA LEU A 35 -1.54 -8.59 0.45
C LEU A 35 -3.08 -8.47 0.39
N PRO A 36 -3.85 -9.57 0.20
CA PRO A 36 -5.29 -9.46 0.28
C PRO A 36 -5.73 -9.05 1.67
N ASN A 37 -5.07 -9.44 2.76
CA ASN A 37 -5.51 -9.02 4.10
C ASN A 37 -5.37 -7.49 4.34
N ILE A 38 -4.34 -6.83 3.79
CA ILE A 38 -4.16 -5.38 3.96
C ILE A 38 -5.09 -4.59 3.03
N PHE A 39 -5.24 -5.02 1.77
CA PHE A 39 -6.15 -4.38 0.80
C PHE A 39 -7.63 -4.69 1.12
N TYR A 40 -7.96 -5.92 1.53
CA TYR A 40 -9.30 -6.33 1.93
C TYR A 40 -9.69 -5.76 3.29
N ARG A 41 -8.74 -5.58 4.24
CA ARG A 41 -9.02 -4.84 5.48
C ARG A 41 -9.33 -3.37 5.19
N ARG A 42 -8.62 -2.74 4.26
CA ARG A 42 -8.91 -1.35 3.87
C ARG A 42 -10.28 -1.22 3.21
N ASN A 43 -10.66 -2.18 2.35
CA ASN A 43 -11.97 -2.23 1.73
C ASN A 43 -13.09 -2.62 2.73
N LYS A 44 -12.82 -3.45 3.74
CA LYS A 44 -13.81 -3.84 4.75
C LYS A 44 -14.01 -2.82 5.86
N ALA A 45 -13.01 -2.01 6.18
CA ALA A 45 -13.19 -0.89 7.10
C ALA A 45 -14.10 0.21 6.51
N SER A 46 -14.14 0.34 5.17
CA SER A 46 -15.09 1.23 4.48
C SER A 46 -16.42 0.57 4.11
N VAL A 47 -16.49 -0.76 4.05
CA VAL A 47 -17.71 -1.53 3.70
C VAL A 47 -18.45 -2.12 4.92
N LEU A 48 -17.94 -1.91 6.14
CA LEU A 48 -18.70 -2.13 7.40
C LEU A 48 -19.52 -0.89 7.84
N GLN A 49 -19.89 -0.04 6.89
CA GLN A 49 -20.89 1.01 7.06
C GLN A 49 -21.78 1.03 5.80
N PRO A 50 -22.60 -0.02 5.55
CA PRO A 50 -23.97 0.28 5.14
C PRO A 50 -25.04 -0.78 5.50
N SER A 51 -24.80 -1.75 6.42
CA SER A 51 -25.83 -2.79 6.68
C SER A 51 -26.14 -3.11 8.16
N GLU A 52 -25.32 -2.72 9.13
CA GLU A 52 -25.63 -2.98 10.56
C GLU A 52 -26.66 -2.01 11.17
N THR A 53 -27.14 -1.00 10.42
CA THR A 53 -28.14 -0.03 10.93
C THR A 53 -29.50 -0.12 10.22
N VAL A 54 -29.71 -1.09 9.32
CA VAL A 54 -31.03 -1.34 8.69
C VAL A 54 -31.51 -2.76 9.02
N SER A 55 -31.46 -3.13 10.29
CA SER A 55 -32.12 -4.34 10.82
C SER A 55 -32.75 -4.12 12.20
N LYS A 56 -32.83 -2.86 12.68
CA LYS A 56 -33.58 -2.50 13.90
C LYS A 56 -34.88 -1.76 13.64
N PHE A 57 -35.28 -1.66 12.37
CA PHE A 57 -36.58 -1.12 11.97
C PHE A 57 -37.14 -1.99 10.85
N CYS A 58 -37.58 -3.20 11.21
CA CYS A 58 -38.77 -3.78 10.59
C CYS A 58 -39.89 -3.71 11.65
N PRO A 59 -41.14 -3.41 11.22
CA PRO A 59 -42.24 -2.89 12.04
C PRO A 59 -42.78 -3.84 13.11
#